data_AF-C6IWQ9-F1
#
_entry.id   AF-C6IWQ9-F1
#
_cell.length_a   1.000
_cell.length_b   1.000
_cell.length_c   1.000
_cell.angle_alpha   90.00
_cell.angle_beta   90.00
_cell.angle_gamma   90.00
#
_symmetry.space_group_name_H-M   'P 1'
#
loop_
_entity.id
_entity.type
_entity.pdbx_description
1 polymer ?
#
loop_
_entity_poly.entity_id
_entity_poly.type
_entity_poly.pdbx_seq_one_letter_code
_entity_poly.pdbx_strand_id
1 'polypeptide(L)' 'MQVGTFAIDPGGIRRCLFRNTYVWLNNGEQFWFFPVFVGRNSIAGFRWFGFFWGYFGIDLNRIRSFTCF' A
#
# COMPACT_ATOMS: atom_id res chain seq x y z
N MET A 1 19.83 9.09 1.52
CA MET A 1 18.75 8.08 1.61
C MET A 1 17.46 8.83 1.84
N GLN A 2 16.63 8.99 0.79
CA GLN A 2 15.40 9.78 0.91
C GLN A 2 14.33 8.91 1.57
N VAL A 3 14.24 8.99 2.90
CA VAL A 3 13.07 8.54 3.64
C VAL A 3 11.99 9.59 3.38
N GLY A 4 11.31 9.45 2.24
CA GLY A 4 10.10 10.21 1.96
C GLY A 4 9.00 9.62 2.81
N THR A 5 8.80 10.15 4.02
CA THR A 5 7.48 10.10 4.66
C THR A 5 6.55 10.94 3.77
N PHE A 6 6.10 10.34 2.68
CA PHE A 6 5.08 10.94 1.84
C PHE A 6 3.83 10.97 2.70
N ALA A 7 3.53 12.19 3.16
CA ALA A 7 2.20 12.59 3.53
C ALA A 7 1.19 11.94 2.58
N ILE A 8 0.04 11.57 3.14
CA ILE A 8 -1.07 10.85 2.53
C ILE A 8 -1.59 11.63 1.30
N ASP A 9 -0.84 11.58 0.21
CA ASP A 9 -1.23 12.02 -1.11
C ASP A 9 -1.64 10.75 -1.85
N PRO A 10 -2.94 10.53 -2.13
CA PRO A 10 -3.41 9.34 -2.85
C PRO A 10 -2.75 9.21 -4.24
N GLY A 11 -2.16 10.28 -4.78
CA GLY A 11 -1.33 10.26 -5.99
C GLY A 11 0.07 9.67 -5.81
N GLY A 12 0.63 9.65 -4.59
CA GLY A 12 1.97 9.14 -4.29
C GLY A 12 2.07 7.63 -4.43
N ILE A 13 1.06 6.89 -3.95
CA ILE A 13 1.04 5.42 -3.99
C ILE A 13 0.96 4.88 -5.43
N ARG A 14 0.40 5.65 -6.37
CA ARG A 14 0.39 5.30 -7.80
C ARG A 14 1.81 5.13 -8.35
N ARG A 15 2.79 5.85 -7.81
CA ARG A 15 4.20 5.69 -8.20
C ARG A 15 4.83 4.40 -7.65
N CYS A 16 4.17 3.75 -6.71
CA CYS A 16 4.58 2.51 -6.08
C CYS A 16 3.90 1.28 -6.70
N LEU A 17 3.11 1.46 -7.77
CA LEU A 17 2.57 0.37 -8.58
C LEU A 17 3.69 -0.57 -9.02
N PHE A 18 3.43 -1.87 -8.93
CA PHE A 18 4.38 -2.94 -9.27
C PHE A 18 5.67 -2.96 -8.41
N ARG A 19 5.61 -2.42 -7.19
CA ARG A 19 6.73 -2.47 -6.21
C ARG A 19 6.28 -3.02 -4.87
N ASN A 20 7.23 -3.57 -4.12
CA ASN A 20 7.00 -4.01 -2.75
C ASN A 20 6.69 -2.80 -1.89
N THR A 21 5.42 -2.63 -1.53
CA THR A 21 4.96 -1.52 -0.71
C THR A 21 4.60 -2.04 0.67
N TYR A 22 5.16 -1.43 1.70
CA TYR A 22 4.76 -1.70 3.08
C TYR A 22 3.63 -0.75 3.44
N VAL A 23 2.50 -1.29 3.87
CA VAL A 23 1.32 -0.50 4.24
C VAL A 23 1.01 -0.68 5.71
N TRP A 24 0.65 0.43 6.35
CA TRP A 24 0.17 0.47 7.72
C TRP A 24 -1.28 0.95 7.70
N LEU A 25 -2.18 0.17 8.27
CA LEU A 25 -3.58 0.52 8.41
C LEU A 25 -3.81 1.31 9.70
N ASN A 26 -4.89 2.10 9.70
CA ASN A 26 -5.33 2.83 10.89
C ASN A 26 -5.68 1.93 12.08
N ASN A 27 -6.02 0.65 11.81
CA ASN A 27 -6.31 -0.34 12.84
C ASN A 27 -5.06 -0.96 13.48
N GLY A 28 -3.85 -0.52 13.09
CA GLY A 28 -2.57 -1.06 13.57
C GLY A 28 -2.05 -2.27 12.78
N GLU A 29 -2.82 -2.81 11.84
CA GLU A 29 -2.35 -3.85 10.92
C GLU A 29 -1.26 -3.30 9.99
N GLN A 30 -0.20 -4.08 9.79
CA GLN A 30 0.87 -3.74 8.86
C GLN A 30 1.26 -4.96 8.05
N PHE A 31 1.44 -4.80 6.74
CA PHE A 31 1.76 -5.92 5.86
C PHE A 31 2.44 -5.45 4.58
N TRP A 32 3.12 -6.40 3.94
CA TRP A 32 3.58 -6.22 2.56
C TRP A 32 2.38 -6.29 1.62
N PHE A 33 2.27 -5.27 0.79
CA PHE A 33 1.24 -5.12 -0.20
C PHE A 33 1.88 -4.79 -1.55
N PHE A 34 1.46 -5.50 -2.58
CA PHE A 34 1.94 -5.34 -3.93
C PHE A 34 0.82 -4.73 -4.78
N PRO A 35 0.77 -3.39 -4.88
CA PRO A 35 -0.30 -2.72 -5.60
C PRO A 35 -0.15 -2.97 -7.11
N VAL A 36 -1.23 -3.49 -7.71
CA VAL A 36 -1.31 -3.72 -9.16
C VAL A 36 -2.23 -2.71 -9.84
N PHE A 37 -3.18 -2.16 -9.07
CA PHE A 37 -4.12 -1.17 -9.54
C PHE A 37 -4.43 -0.17 -8.44
N VAL A 38 -4.44 1.12 -8.79
CA VAL A 38 -4.80 2.21 -7.88
C VAL A 38 -5.91 3.00 -8.55
N GLY A 39 -7.08 2.98 -7.93
CA GLY A 39 -8.22 3.82 -8.28
C GLY A 39 -8.14 5.19 -7.62
N ARG A 40 -9.27 5.91 -7.58
CA ARG A 40 -9.32 7.27 -7.04
C ARG A 40 -9.20 7.32 -5.51
N ASN A 41 -9.80 6.35 -4.83
CA ASN A 41 -9.80 6.23 -3.35
C ASN A 41 -9.58 4.80 -2.86
N SER A 42 -9.27 3.87 -3.75
CA SER A 42 -9.14 2.46 -3.46
C SER A 42 -7.93 1.88 -4.18
N ILE A 43 -7.30 0.90 -3.56
CA ILE A 43 -6.13 0.21 -4.09
C ILE A 43 -6.37 -1.29 -4.11
N ALA A 44 -6.00 -1.93 -5.22
CA ALA A 44 -6.08 -3.36 -5.40
C ALA A 44 -4.70 -3.92 -5.72
N GLY A 45 -4.44 -5.12 -5.22
CA GLY A 45 -3.10 -5.68 -5.23
C GLY A 45 -3.06 -7.07 -4.64
N PHE A 46 -1.84 -7.50 -4.35
CA PHE A 46 -1.60 -8.73 -3.63
C PHE A 46 -1.14 -8.41 -2.21
N ARG A 47 -1.82 -8.93 -1.21
CA ARG A 47 -1.39 -8.91 0.19
C ARG A 47 -0.51 -10.13 0.46
N TRP A 48 0.60 -9.90 1.13
CA TRP A 48 1.43 -10.97 1.68
C TRP A 48 0.81 -11.50 2.95
N PHE A 49 0.50 -12.80 2.98
CA PHE A 49 -0.02 -13.48 4.17
C PHE A 49 1.07 -14.19 4.98
N GLY A 50 2.35 -14.06 4.59
CA GLY A 50 3.47 -14.76 5.23
C GLY A 50 3.91 -16.02 4.47
N PHE A 51 2.96 -16.67 3.80
CA PHE A 51 3.16 -17.94 3.07
C PHE A 51 2.79 -17.83 1.59
N PHE A 52 1.85 -16.94 1.22
CA PHE A 52 1.52 -16.64 -0.18
C PHE A 52 1.09 -15.19 -0.38
N TRP A 53 1.04 -14.79 -1.65
CA TRP A 53 0.42 -13.56 -2.13
C TRP A 53 -1.05 -13.82 -2.48
N GLY A 54 -1.98 -13.17 -1.77
CA GLY A 54 -3.42 -13.28 -2.05
C GLY A 54 -3.96 -11.96 -2.56
N TYR A 55 -4.83 -12.00 -3.56
CA TYR A 55 -5.44 -10.78 -4.10
C TYR A 55 -6.30 -10.11 -3.03
N PHE A 56 -6.07 -8.81 -2.81
CA PHE A 56 -6.73 -8.03 -1.78
C PHE A 56 -6.91 -6.57 -2.22
N GLY A 57 -8.07 -6.02 -1.91
CA GLY A 57 -8.39 -4.61 -2.16
C GLY A 57 -8.70 -3.90 -0.86
N ILE A 58 -8.20 -2.67 -0.71
CA ILE A 58 -8.47 -1.83 0.45
C ILE A 58 -8.63 -0.37 0.04
N ASP A 59 -9.45 0.36 0.79
CA ASP A 59 -9.60 1.80 0.62
C ASP A 59 -8.36 2.54 1.10
N LEU A 60 -7.91 3.53 0.32
CA LEU A 60 -6.79 4.41 0.68
C LEU A 60 -7.05 5.12 2.01
N ASN A 61 -8.31 5.39 2.34
CA ASN A 61 -8.71 6.03 3.60
C ASN A 61 -8.44 5.16 4.85
N ARG A 62 -8.27 3.84 4.69
CA ARG A 62 -7.86 2.94 5.79
C ARG A 62 -6.35 2.90 5.99
N ILE A 63 -5.59 3.37 5.02
CA ILE A 63 -4.12 3.38 5.06
C ILE A 63 -3.69 4.61 5.86
N ARG A 64 -2.97 4.36 6.95
CA ARG A 64 -2.37 5.38 7.80
C ARG A 64 -1.09 5.93 7.18
N SER A 65 -0.21 5.01 6.79
CA SER A 65 1.08 5.29 6.16
C SER A 65 1.39 4.19 5.16
N PHE A 66 2.25 4.52 4.20
CA PHE A 66 2.81 3.55 3.27
C PHE A 66 4.26 3.92 2.96
N THR A 67 5.08 2.91 2.67
CA THR A 67 6.49 3.06 2.31
C THR A 67 6.79 2.13 1.15
N CYS A 68 7.36 2.69 0.09
CA CYS A 68 7.67 1.95 -1.12
C CYS A 68 9.16 1.63 -1.13
N PHE A 69 9.49 0.38 -1.42
CA PHE A 69 10.87 -0.09 -1.53
C PHE A 69 11.27 -0.28 -3.01
#